data_AF-A0A2M7YZL8-F1
#
_entry.id   AF-A0A2M7YZL8-F1
#
_cell.length_a   1.000
_cell.length_b   1.000
_cell.length_c   1.000
_cell.angle_alpha   90.00
_cell.angle_beta   90.00
_cell.angle_gamma   90.00
#
_symmetry.space_group_name_H-M   'P 1'
#
loop_
_entity.id
_entity.type
_entity.pdbx_description
1 polymer ?
#
loop_
_entity_poly.entity_id
_entity_poly.type
_entity_poly.pdbx_seq_one_letter_code
_entity_poly.pdbx_strand_id
1 'polypeptide(L)' 'ESGKPEAAWEKIIKGKLEKYYQEQCLLEQAFIKDPSISIQGLLSQKIAKLGENITISRFTRYQLGQD' A
#
# COMPACT_ATOMS: atom_id res chain seq x y z
N GLU A 1 24.17 22.99 1.34
CA GLU A 1 23.06 22.48 2.16
C GLU A 1 21.90 23.46 2.12
N SER A 2 20.67 22.93 2.09
CA SER A 2 19.41 23.63 2.40
C SER A 2 19.05 24.91 1.63
N GLY A 3 18.47 24.74 0.44
CA GLY A 3 17.66 25.76 -0.24
C GLY A 3 16.15 25.51 -0.19
N LYS A 4 15.69 24.50 0.56
CA LYS A 4 14.26 24.17 0.69
C LYS A 4 13.77 24.59 2.09
N PRO A 5 12.63 25.29 2.21
CA PRO A 5 12.03 25.64 3.50
C PRO A 5 11.85 24.38 4.36
N GLU A 6 12.01 24.46 5.68
CA GLU A 6 11.76 23.33 6.60
C GLU A 6 10.38 22.68 6.37
N ALA A 7 9.36 23.48 6.10
CA ALA A 7 8.01 23.01 5.76
C ALA A 7 7.94 22.15 4.48
N ALA A 8 8.88 22.32 3.54
CA ALA A 8 8.97 21.49 2.34
C ALA A 8 9.62 20.13 2.63
N TRP A 9 10.55 20.06 3.59
CA TRP A 9 11.19 18.81 3.99
C TRP A 9 10.20 17.84 4.64
N GLU A 10 9.32 18.34 5.51
CA GLU A 10 8.28 17.52 6.14
C GLU A 10 7.35 16.89 5.09
N LYS A 11 6.91 17.67 4.11
CA LYS A 11 6.09 17.17 2.98
C LYS A 11 6.82 16.13 2.14
N ILE A 12 8.12 16.32 1.89
CA ILE A 12 8.95 15.36 1.14
C ILE A 12 9.07 14.04 1.89
N ILE A 13 9.32 14.08 3.19
CA ILE A 13 9.44 12.89 4.04
C ILE A 13 8.10 12.16 4.07
N LYS A 14 6.99 12.88 4.25
CA LYS A 14 5.65 12.30 4.23
C LYS A 14 5.35 11.58 2.92
N GLY A 15 5.61 12.22 1.78
CA GLY A 15 5.38 11.59 0.47
C GLY A 15 6.25 10.36 0.23
N LYS A 16 7.50 10.35 0.70
CA LYS A 16 8.36 9.15 0.65
C LYS A 16 7.82 8.02 1.51
N LEU A 17 7.30 8.35 2.70
CA LEU A 17 6.73 7.37 3.61
C LEU A 17 5.43 6.78 3.04
N GLU A 18 4.56 7.61 2.46
CA GLU A 18 3.36 7.16 1.76
C GLU A 18 3.71 6.21 0.60
N LYS A 19 4.72 6.56 -0.20
CA LYS A 19 5.21 5.70 -1.27
C LYS A 19 5.74 4.36 -0.74
N TYR A 20 6.52 4.38 0.34
CA TYR A 20 7.02 3.16 0.96
C TYR A 20 5.88 2.22 1.38
N TYR A 21 4.82 2.75 2.00
CA TYR A 21 3.65 1.95 2.36
C TYR A 21 2.94 1.38 1.13
N GLN A 22 2.77 2.15 0.06
CA GLN A 22 2.17 1.67 -1.19
C GLN A 22 2.99 0.55 -1.86
N GLU A 23 4.31 0.50 -1.64
CA GLU A 23 5.17 -0.54 -2.23
C GLU A 23 5.32 -1.77 -1.32
N GLN A 24 5.33 -1.60 0.00
CA GLN A 24 5.68 -2.67 0.94
C GLN A 24 4.49 -3.25 1.72
N CYS A 25 3.41 -2.48 1.92
CA CYS A 25 2.25 -2.94 2.69
C CYS A 25 1.16 -3.47 1.76
N LEU A 26 0.88 -4.78 1.87
CA LEU A 26 -0.09 -5.47 1.01
C LEU A 26 -1.44 -4.76 0.89
N LEU A 27 -1.97 -4.21 1.98
CA LEU A 27 -3.29 -3.55 1.98
C LEU A 27 -3.30 -2.22 1.21
N GLU A 28 -2.17 -1.50 1.20
CA GLU A 28 -1.99 -0.21 0.55
C GLU A 28 -1.60 -0.33 -0.92
N GLN A 29 -1.11 -1.51 -1.32
CA GLN A 29 -0.74 -1.80 -2.71
C GLN A 29 -1.94 -1.69 -3.64
N ALA A 30 -1.69 -1.18 -4.85
CA ALA A 30 -2.65 -1.22 -5.94
C ALA A 30 -2.94 -2.67 -6.36
N PHE A 31 -4.20 -2.97 -6.67
CA PHE A 31 -4.59 -4.31 -7.07
C PHE A 31 -4.13 -4.61 -8.50
N ILE A 32 -3.42 -5.73 -8.68
CA ILE A 32 -2.78 -6.06 -9.97
C ILE A 32 -3.76 -6.16 -11.16
N LYS A 33 -5.02 -6.52 -10.92
CA LYS A 33 -6.05 -6.62 -11.98
C LYS A 33 -6.80 -5.31 -12.22
N ASP A 34 -6.76 -4.41 -11.26
CA ASP A 34 -7.38 -3.09 -11.34
C ASP A 34 -6.55 -2.11 -10.50
N PRO A 35 -5.56 -1.44 -11.11
CA PRO A 35 -4.67 -0.53 -10.40
C PRO A 35 -5.35 0.73 -9.85
N SER A 36 -6.63 0.97 -10.19
CA SER A 36 -7.38 2.12 -9.67
C SER A 36 -7.80 1.95 -8.21
N ILE A 37 -7.77 0.72 -7.69
CA ILE A 37 -8.15 0.39 -6.32
C ILE A 37 -6.98 -0.27 -5.57
N SER A 38 -6.89 -0.02 -4.27
CA SER A 38 -5.97 -0.77 -3.40
C SER A 38 -6.55 -2.13 -3.00
N ILE A 39 -5.70 -3.03 -2.49
CA ILE A 39 -6.14 -4.31 -1.93
C ILE A 39 -7.14 -4.10 -0.76
N GLN A 40 -6.94 -3.07 0.06
CA GLN A 40 -7.91 -2.69 1.09
C GLN A 40 -9.25 -2.26 0.48
N GLY A 41 -9.23 -1.46 -0.59
CA GLY A 41 -10.44 -1.08 -1.32
C GLY A 41 -11.19 -2.31 -1.87
N LEU A 42 -10.45 -3.27 -2.43
CA LEU A 42 -10.99 -4.54 -2.90
C LEU A 42 -11.64 -5.33 -1.74
N LEU A 43 -10.97 -5.45 -0.59
CA LEU A 43 -11.51 -6.11 0.60
C LEU A 43 -12.85 -5.49 1.02
N SER A 44 -12.90 -4.16 1.15
CA SER A 44 -14.12 -3.43 1.52
C SER A 44 -15.27 -3.69 0.53
N GLN A 45 -15.00 -3.68 -0.78
CA GLN A 45 -16.01 -3.99 -1.79
C GLN A 45 -16.53 -5.43 -1.68
N LYS A 46 -15.65 -6.40 -1.38
CA LYS A 46 -16.03 -7.80 -1.21
C LYS A 46 -16.83 -8.03 0.06
N ILE A 47 -16.43 -7.41 1.17
CA ILE A 47 -17.18 -7.41 2.44
C ILE A 47 -18.59 -6.87 2.22
N ALA A 48 -18.71 -5.71 1.55
CA ALA A 48 -20.02 -5.12 1.25
C ALA A 48 -20.90 -6.02 0.37
N LYS A 49 -20.31 -6.78 -0.57
CA LYS A 49 -21.04 -7.69 -1.45
C LYS A 49 -21.48 -8.98 -0.75
N LEU A 50 -20.65 -9.53 0.13
CA LEU A 50 -20.88 -10.82 0.79
C LEU A 50 -21.64 -10.69 2.11
N GLY A 51 -21.56 -9.53 2.77
CA GLY A 51 -22.17 -9.29 4.08
C GLY A 51 -21.39 -9.87 5.25
N GLU A 52 -20.19 -10.41 5.01
CA GLU A 52 -19.33 -11.03 6.01
C GLU A 52 -17.99 -10.32 6.09
N ASN A 53 -17.39 -10.33 7.29
CA ASN A 53 -16.07 -9.74 7.50
C ASN A 53 -14.97 -10.62 6.90
N ILE A 54 -14.10 -10.01 6.09
CA ILE A 54 -12.97 -10.69 5.44
C ILE A 54 -11.67 -10.06 5.93
N THR A 55 -10.74 -10.89 6.39
CA THR A 55 -9.44 -10.42 6.88
C THR A 55 -8.31 -11.25 6.29
N ILE A 56 -7.17 -10.61 5.99
CA ILE A 56 -5.93 -11.29 5.59
C ILE A 56 -5.06 -11.39 6.85
N SER A 57 -4.92 -12.59 7.41
CA SER A 57 -4.17 -12.80 8.65
C SER A 57 -2.66 -12.92 8.43
N ARG A 58 -2.24 -13.59 7.35
CA ARG A 58 -0.82 -13.82 7.02
C ARG A 58 -0.67 -14.22 5.56
N PHE A 59 0.48 -13.91 4.98
CA PHE A 59 0.89 -14.40 3.67
C PHE A 59 2.39 -14.68 3.66
N THR A 60 2.86 -15.47 2.69
CA THR A 60 4.28 -15.73 2.47
C THR A 60 4.53 -15.78 0.98
N ARG A 61 5.59 -15.11 0.52
CA ARG A 61 6.04 -15.11 -0.88
C ARG A 61 7.40 -15.78 -0.94
N TYR A 62 7.47 -16.92 -1.63
CA TYR A 62 8.72 -17.58 -1.97
C TYR A 62 9.16 -17.15 -3.37
N GLN A 63 10.45 -16.86 -3.53
CA GLN A 63 11.09 -16.60 -4.80
C GLN A 63 12.37 -17.43 -4.85
N LEU A 64 12.58 -18.17 -5.95
CA LEU A 64 13.77 -18.99 -6.13
C LEU A 64 14.91 -18.11 -6.64
N GLY A 65 16.04 -18.10 -5.93
CA GLY A 65 17.17 -17.22 -6.23
C GLY A 65 16.98 -15.76 -5.76
N GLN A 66 18.04 -14.97 -5.87
CA GLN A 66 18.07 -13.54 -5.58
C GLN A 66 18.88 -12.87 -6.70
N ASP A 67 18.32 -11.84 -7.32
CA ASP A 67 19.15 -10.83 -8.01
C ASP A 67 19.66 -9.84 -6.94
#